data_AF-A0A556C6X4-F1
#
_entry.id   AF-A0A556C6X4-F1
#
_cell.length_a   1.000
_cell.length_b   1.000
_cell.length_c   1.000
_cell.angle_alpha   90.00
_cell.angle_beta   90.00
_cell.angle_gamma   90.00
#
_symmetry.space_group_name_H-M   'P 1'
#
loop_
_entity.id
_entity.type
_entity.pdbx_description
1 polymer ?
#
loop_
_entity_poly.entity_id
_entity_poly.type
_entity_poly.pdbx_seq_one_letter_code
_entity_poly.pdbx_strand_id
1 'polypeptide(L)'
;MVLIVVVALGIGWGAATLFGKGSDGDTVAAPASSEAKSPGSEASSSQGPSESPDPSESPALSDDPAKALEQLIEKDRPSVKADLNGKWVPQLSSKKLGLEAEGKNWKEKDILAEHQGLREEFPRVQLVWSGDFASFKEDDFWVTVVGIGYDDPEEALSWCSSHGLGADYCYAKQLNTSGGIDGTTRLQD
;
A
#
# COMPACT_ATOMS: atom_id res chain seq x y z
N MET A 1 -52.85 -9.03 -1.76
CA MET A 1 -52.18 -10.35 -1.94
C MET A 1 -50.67 -10.04 -1.97
N VAL A 2 -49.80 -10.62 -1.14
CA VAL A 2 -49.58 -12.07 -0.82
C VAL A 2 -49.00 -12.75 -2.08
N LEU A 3 -47.78 -13.29 -2.10
CA LEU A 3 -46.88 -13.77 -1.03
C LEU A 3 -45.38 -13.50 -1.38
N ILE A 4 -44.52 -13.35 -0.37
CA ILE A 4 -43.06 -13.55 -0.49
C ILE A 4 -42.76 -14.98 -0.03
N VAL A 5 -41.94 -15.73 -0.75
CA VAL A 5 -41.50 -17.07 -0.34
C VAL A 5 -39.98 -17.09 -0.18
N VAL A 6 -39.53 -17.34 1.05
CA VAL A 6 -38.15 -17.71 1.38
C VAL A 6 -38.17 -19.17 1.82
N VAL A 7 -37.26 -19.98 1.27
CA VAL A 7 -37.04 -21.36 1.73
C VAL A 7 -35.56 -21.54 2.02
N ALA A 8 -35.25 -21.99 3.22
CA ALA A 8 -33.93 -22.43 3.66
C ALA A 8 -33.92 -23.95 3.83
N LEU A 9 -32.85 -24.49 4.44
CA LEU A 9 -32.51 -25.92 4.59
C LEU A 9 -31.94 -26.54 3.29
N GLY A 10 -30.87 -27.36 3.32
CA GLY A 10 -29.95 -27.65 4.43
C GLY A 10 -29.45 -29.10 4.45
N ILE A 11 -28.27 -29.30 5.06
CA ILE A 11 -27.66 -30.60 5.43
C ILE A 11 -27.07 -31.39 4.22
N GLY A 12 -25.97 -32.11 4.46
CA GLY A 12 -25.21 -32.89 3.47
C GLY A 12 -25.00 -34.36 3.88
N TRP A 13 -23.76 -34.87 3.70
CA TRP A 13 -23.38 -36.30 3.60
C TRP A 13 -23.69 -36.89 2.19
N GLY A 14 -22.96 -37.87 1.67
CA GLY A 14 -21.71 -38.49 2.14
C GLY A 14 -21.44 -39.88 1.48
N ALA A 15 -20.23 -40.41 1.69
CA ALA A 15 -19.76 -41.74 1.28
C ALA A 15 -19.61 -42.01 -0.25
N ALA A 16 -19.00 -43.16 -0.59
CA ALA A 16 -18.42 -43.45 -1.90
C ALA A 16 -18.71 -44.89 -2.38
N THR A 17 -18.45 -45.18 -3.65
CA THR A 17 -18.49 -46.53 -4.24
C THR A 17 -17.17 -46.89 -4.92
N LEU A 18 -16.64 -48.07 -4.58
CA LEU A 18 -15.44 -48.68 -5.16
C LEU A 18 -15.85 -49.60 -6.32
N PHE A 19 -15.08 -49.62 -7.42
CA PHE A 19 -14.86 -50.84 -8.21
C PHE A 19 -13.49 -50.78 -8.91
N GLY A 20 -12.68 -51.84 -8.75
CA GLY A 20 -11.40 -52.03 -9.42
C GLY A 20 -11.33 -53.40 -10.10
N LYS A 21 -10.34 -53.60 -10.99
CA LYS A 21 -10.16 -54.86 -11.74
C LYS A 21 -8.70 -55.04 -12.17
N GLY A 22 -8.07 -56.16 -11.77
CA GLY A 22 -6.73 -56.59 -12.23
C GLY A 22 -6.80 -57.45 -13.51
N SER A 23 -5.72 -58.08 -13.98
CA SER A 23 -4.33 -58.21 -13.45
C SER A 23 -3.35 -58.29 -14.67
N ASP A 24 -2.07 -58.73 -14.70
CA ASP A 24 -1.11 -59.49 -13.86
C ASP A 24 0.34 -59.00 -14.23
N GLY A 25 1.46 -59.34 -13.56
CA GLY A 25 1.65 -60.14 -12.33
C GLY A 25 3.04 -60.81 -12.12
N ASP A 26 4.07 -60.61 -12.98
CA ASP A 26 5.30 -61.44 -12.99
C ASP A 26 6.46 -60.98 -12.05
N THR A 27 7.11 -62.01 -11.47
CA THR A 27 8.41 -62.17 -10.73
C THR A 27 9.46 -61.03 -10.87
N VAL A 28 10.26 -60.61 -9.87
CA VAL A 28 11.19 -61.36 -8.96
C VAL A 28 11.35 -60.67 -7.58
N ALA A 29 11.87 -61.39 -6.57
CA ALA A 29 11.82 -61.05 -5.13
C ALA A 29 13.10 -60.43 -4.49
N ALA A 30 12.88 -59.78 -3.32
CA ALA A 30 13.59 -59.82 -2.00
C ALA A 30 15.09 -60.19 -1.90
N PRO A 31 15.88 -59.71 -0.89
CA PRO A 31 15.51 -59.32 0.50
C PRO A 31 15.84 -57.84 0.86
N ALA A 32 15.45 -57.23 2.00
CA ALA A 32 15.56 -57.57 3.44
C ALA A 32 17.01 -57.60 3.97
N SER A 33 17.36 -57.18 5.20
CA SER A 33 16.51 -56.83 6.36
C SER A 33 17.17 -55.76 7.30
N SER A 34 16.57 -55.55 8.47
CA SER A 34 16.83 -54.50 9.48
C SER A 34 18.13 -54.62 10.32
N GLU A 35 18.27 -53.66 11.27
CA GLU A 35 19.17 -53.60 12.45
C GLU A 35 20.62 -53.08 12.23
N ALA A 36 21.27 -52.39 13.18
CA ALA A 36 20.93 -52.16 14.60
C ALA A 36 21.42 -50.82 15.21
N LYS A 37 20.73 -50.37 16.28
CA LYS A 37 21.28 -49.96 17.60
C LYS A 37 22.23 -48.73 17.75
N SER A 38 21.71 -47.70 18.44
CA SER A 38 22.41 -46.60 19.16
C SER A 38 23.26 -47.13 20.36
N PRO A 39 24.24 -46.40 20.98
CA PRO A 39 24.54 -44.96 20.92
C PRO A 39 26.03 -44.54 20.77
N GLY A 40 26.32 -43.22 20.75
CA GLY A 40 27.67 -42.66 20.84
C GLY A 40 27.67 -41.13 21.01
N SER A 41 28.41 -40.62 22.00
CA SER A 41 28.32 -39.23 22.49
C SER A 41 29.30 -38.22 21.86
N GLU A 42 29.05 -36.93 22.11
CA GLU A 42 30.05 -35.85 22.28
C GLU A 42 30.96 -35.46 21.10
N ALA A 43 30.66 -34.31 20.47
CA ALA A 43 31.67 -33.37 19.97
C ALA A 43 31.10 -31.95 19.96
N SER A 44 31.78 -30.99 20.61
CA SER A 44 31.35 -29.60 20.68
C SER A 44 31.61 -28.85 19.37
N SER A 45 30.71 -27.97 18.97
CA SER A 45 30.96 -26.95 17.95
C SER A 45 30.18 -25.67 18.29
N SER A 46 30.89 -24.65 18.76
CA SER A 46 30.31 -23.37 19.16
C SER A 46 29.87 -22.56 17.94
N GLN A 47 28.65 -22.78 17.48
CA GLN A 47 27.94 -21.76 16.68
C GLN A 47 27.55 -20.63 17.62
N GLY A 48 28.27 -19.51 17.53
CA GLY A 48 27.88 -18.26 18.20
C GLY A 48 26.52 -17.76 17.70
N PRO A 49 25.90 -16.79 18.40
CA PRO A 49 24.65 -16.19 17.94
C PRO A 49 24.81 -15.72 16.49
N SER A 50 24.02 -16.28 15.58
CA SER A 50 23.94 -15.77 14.22
C SER A 50 23.15 -14.47 14.28
N GLU A 51 23.87 -13.34 14.38
CA GLU A 51 23.30 -12.01 14.19
C GLU A 51 22.68 -11.93 12.79
N SER A 52 21.38 -12.22 12.71
CA SER A 52 20.58 -11.81 11.57
C SER A 52 20.68 -10.28 11.46
N PRO A 53 20.86 -9.71 10.26
CA PRO A 53 20.84 -8.27 10.10
C PRO A 53 19.49 -7.74 10.61
N ASP A 54 19.57 -6.84 11.59
CA ASP A 54 18.40 -6.19 12.17
C ASP A 54 17.60 -5.50 11.05
N PRO A 55 16.25 -5.54 11.05
CA PRO A 55 15.42 -5.15 9.90
C PRO A 55 15.33 -3.63 9.69
N SER A 56 16.49 -2.97 9.50
CA SER A 56 16.69 -1.59 9.04
C SER A 56 15.64 -0.61 9.56
N GLU A 57 15.57 -0.48 10.89
CA GLU A 57 14.59 0.37 11.56
C GLU A 57 14.59 1.78 10.93
N SER A 58 13.51 2.09 10.21
CA SER A 58 13.32 3.42 9.63
C SER A 58 13.16 4.40 10.79
N PRO A 59 13.97 5.46 10.87
CA PRO A 59 14.02 6.31 12.05
C PRO A 59 12.64 6.89 12.34
N ALA A 60 12.23 6.77 13.61
CA ALA A 60 10.93 7.21 14.06
C ALA A 60 10.68 8.70 13.71
N LEU A 61 9.41 9.01 13.41
CA LEU A 61 8.99 10.38 13.20
C LEU A 61 9.14 11.19 14.50
N SER A 62 9.49 12.46 14.32
CA SER A 62 9.60 13.46 15.39
C SER A 62 8.27 13.67 16.14
N ASP A 63 8.34 13.84 17.46
CA ASP A 63 7.19 14.31 18.26
C ASP A 63 6.76 15.75 17.89
N ASP A 64 7.68 16.55 17.35
CA ASP A 64 7.36 17.84 16.73
C ASP A 64 6.71 17.62 15.34
N PRO A 65 5.46 18.08 15.11
CA PRO A 65 4.74 17.76 13.87
C PRO A 65 5.28 18.43 12.62
N ALA A 66 5.88 19.63 12.73
CA ALA A 66 6.46 20.33 11.58
C ALA A 66 7.66 19.54 11.05
N LYS A 67 8.56 19.15 11.96
CA LYS A 67 9.71 18.30 11.66
C LYS A 67 9.30 16.90 11.20
N ALA A 68 8.20 16.34 11.70
CA ALA A 68 7.67 15.06 11.21
C ALA A 68 7.18 15.17 9.75
N LEU A 69 6.53 16.28 9.37
CA LEU A 69 6.15 16.55 7.97
C LEU A 69 7.39 16.74 7.08
N GLU A 70 8.44 17.43 7.55
CA GLU A 70 9.73 17.53 6.85
C GLU A 70 10.38 16.15 6.63
N GLN A 71 10.42 15.30 7.66
CA GLN A 71 10.95 13.93 7.57
C GLN A 71 10.16 13.08 6.56
N LEU A 72 8.83 13.25 6.51
CA LEU A 72 7.96 12.55 5.56
C LEU A 72 8.23 13.00 4.12
N ILE A 73 8.34 14.31 3.87
CA ILE A 73 8.72 14.86 2.57
C ILE A 73 10.08 14.35 2.13
N GLU A 74 11.11 14.39 3.00
CA GLU A 74 12.46 13.94 2.63
C GLU A 74 12.52 12.43 2.35
N LYS A 75 11.72 11.62 3.08
CA LYS A 75 11.61 10.18 2.84
C LYS A 75 10.94 9.85 1.50
N ASP A 76 9.94 10.63 1.10
CA ASP A 76 9.16 10.38 -0.13
C ASP A 76 9.80 11.03 -1.38
N ARG A 77 10.49 12.16 -1.22
CA ARG A 77 11.10 12.97 -2.29
C ARG A 77 11.94 12.18 -3.32
N PRO A 78 12.77 11.17 -2.96
CA PRO A 78 13.57 10.44 -3.94
C PRO A 78 12.72 9.69 -4.98
N SER A 79 11.67 8.99 -4.54
CA SER A 79 10.76 8.26 -5.45
C SER A 79 9.82 9.22 -6.17
N VAL A 80 9.30 10.25 -5.51
CA VAL A 80 8.50 11.30 -6.17
C VAL A 80 9.27 11.95 -7.33
N LYS A 81 10.57 12.25 -7.15
CA LYS A 81 11.41 12.86 -8.20
C LYS A 81 11.81 11.88 -9.31
N ALA A 82 11.92 10.59 -9.02
CA ALA A 82 12.24 9.55 -10.00
C ALA A 82 11.02 9.13 -10.84
N ASP A 83 9.88 8.91 -10.18
CA ASP A 83 8.74 8.16 -10.74
C ASP A 83 7.56 9.05 -11.14
N LEU A 84 7.41 10.24 -10.54
CA LEU A 84 6.20 11.07 -10.68
C LEU A 84 6.44 12.42 -11.39
N ASN A 85 7.68 12.88 -11.55
CA ASN A 85 7.96 14.15 -12.23
C ASN A 85 7.62 14.06 -13.73
N GLY A 86 6.67 14.86 -14.19
CA GLY A 86 6.06 14.80 -15.54
C GLY A 86 4.79 13.96 -15.63
N LYS A 87 4.38 13.30 -14.54
CA LYS A 87 3.22 12.39 -14.51
C LYS A 87 1.99 13.03 -13.86
N TRP A 88 0.83 12.50 -14.22
CA TRP A 88 -0.44 12.71 -13.54
C TRP A 88 -0.55 11.79 -12.32
N VAL A 89 -1.03 12.32 -11.20
CA VAL A 89 -1.23 11.58 -9.96
C VAL A 89 -2.60 11.91 -9.37
N PRO A 90 -3.28 10.96 -8.72
CA PRO A 90 -4.42 11.25 -7.85
C PRO A 90 -3.94 12.06 -6.64
N GLN A 91 -4.51 13.24 -6.43
CA GLN A 91 -4.22 14.10 -5.28
C GLN A 91 -5.40 14.06 -4.31
N LEU A 92 -5.15 13.65 -3.06
CA LEU A 92 -6.18 13.40 -2.05
C LEU A 92 -6.34 14.54 -1.04
N SER A 93 -5.27 15.31 -0.81
CA SER A 93 -5.27 16.44 0.12
C SER A 93 -4.26 17.50 -0.29
N SER A 94 -4.56 18.76 0.04
CA SER A 94 -3.63 19.90 0.01
C SER A 94 -4.01 20.85 1.15
N LYS A 95 -3.14 20.96 2.17
CA LYS A 95 -3.36 21.83 3.35
C LYS A 95 -2.13 22.70 3.62
N LYS A 96 -2.35 23.82 4.32
CA LYS A 96 -1.29 24.66 4.86
C LYS A 96 -1.60 25.18 6.25
N LEU A 97 -0.57 25.67 6.93
CA LEU A 97 -0.68 26.26 8.26
C LEU A 97 -1.62 27.47 8.22
N GLY A 98 -2.59 27.51 9.14
CA GLY A 98 -3.56 28.59 9.23
C GLY A 98 -4.67 28.57 8.17
N LEU A 99 -4.72 27.56 7.29
CA LEU A 99 -5.83 27.37 6.35
C LEU A 99 -7.16 27.20 7.12
N GLU A 100 -8.22 27.90 6.71
CA GLU A 100 -9.56 27.71 7.25
C GLU A 100 -10.38 26.85 6.28
N ALA A 101 -10.56 25.57 6.62
CA ALA A 101 -11.28 24.58 5.81
C ALA A 101 -11.90 23.50 6.70
N GLU A 102 -12.96 22.84 6.24
CA GLU A 102 -13.69 21.78 6.99
C GLU A 102 -14.13 22.20 8.41
N GLY A 103 -14.43 23.49 8.60
CA GLY A 103 -14.86 24.03 9.89
C GLY A 103 -13.76 24.19 10.93
N LYS A 104 -12.47 24.04 10.57
CA LYS A 104 -11.33 24.22 11.47
C LYS A 104 -10.23 25.11 10.85
N ASN A 105 -9.43 25.70 11.73
CA ASN A 105 -8.14 26.30 11.38
C ASN A 105 -7.05 25.22 11.44
N TRP A 106 -6.38 24.95 10.34
CA TRP A 106 -5.41 23.87 10.19
C TRP A 106 -4.06 24.19 10.81
N LYS A 107 -3.48 23.19 11.48
CA LYS A 107 -2.16 23.23 12.12
C LYS A 107 -1.35 22.02 11.68
N GLU A 108 -0.04 22.08 11.86
CA GLU A 108 0.92 21.04 11.48
C GLU A 108 0.53 19.67 12.03
N LYS A 109 0.06 19.61 13.30
CA LYS A 109 -0.47 18.38 13.92
C LYS A 109 -1.68 17.79 13.18
N ASP A 110 -2.54 18.63 12.61
CA ASP A 110 -3.77 18.22 11.93
C ASP A 110 -3.47 17.75 10.51
N ILE A 111 -2.51 18.41 9.85
CA ILE A 111 -1.99 18.04 8.53
C ILE A 111 -1.25 16.70 8.62
N LEU A 112 -0.41 16.51 9.64
CA LEU A 112 0.28 15.26 9.91
C LEU A 112 -0.70 14.11 10.17
N ALA A 113 -1.71 14.32 11.03
CA ALA A 113 -2.72 13.32 11.34
C ALA A 113 -3.58 12.95 10.12
N GLU A 114 -3.93 13.91 9.27
CA GLU A 114 -4.64 13.62 8.01
C GLU A 114 -3.76 12.80 7.05
N HIS A 115 -2.50 13.19 6.84
CA HIS A 115 -1.59 12.42 5.99
C HIS A 115 -1.36 10.99 6.51
N GLN A 116 -1.25 10.82 7.84
CA GLN A 116 -1.13 9.51 8.46
C GLN A 116 -2.39 8.66 8.24
N GLY A 117 -3.59 9.21 8.46
CA GLY A 117 -4.85 8.51 8.15
C GLY A 117 -4.99 8.13 6.67
N LEU A 118 -4.66 9.05 5.75
CA LEU A 118 -4.62 8.77 4.31
C LEU A 118 -3.58 7.69 3.95
N ARG A 119 -2.51 7.52 4.73
CA ARG A 119 -1.50 6.46 4.54
C ARG A 119 -1.90 5.13 5.16
N GLU A 120 -2.73 5.12 6.19
CA GLU A 120 -3.36 3.90 6.72
C GLU A 120 -4.42 3.36 5.76
N GLU A 121 -5.24 4.24 5.16
CA GLU A 121 -6.26 3.87 4.17
C GLU A 121 -5.67 3.57 2.78
N PHE A 122 -4.69 4.37 2.33
CA PHE A 122 -4.05 4.24 1.01
C PHE A 122 -2.52 4.12 1.15
N PRO A 123 -1.96 2.92 1.43
CA PRO A 123 -0.54 2.73 1.77
C PRO A 123 0.51 3.17 0.72
N ARG A 124 0.08 3.58 -0.48
CA ARG A 124 0.95 4.14 -1.53
C ARG A 124 1.00 5.67 -1.54
N VAL A 125 0.31 6.39 -0.65
CA VAL A 125 0.38 7.86 -0.66
C VAL A 125 1.73 8.39 -0.22
N GLN A 126 2.14 9.50 -0.83
CA GLN A 126 3.38 10.22 -0.62
C GLN A 126 3.07 11.67 -0.24
N LEU A 127 3.86 12.23 0.66
CA LEU A 127 3.77 13.63 1.04
C LEU A 127 4.73 14.46 0.17
N VAL A 128 4.21 15.48 -0.50
CA VAL A 128 5.02 16.41 -1.29
C VAL A 128 4.83 17.84 -0.78
N TRP A 129 5.90 18.62 -0.85
CA TRP A 129 5.84 20.07 -0.64
C TRP A 129 5.49 20.74 -1.96
N SER A 130 4.51 21.65 -1.98
CA SER A 130 4.07 22.27 -3.23
C SER A 130 5.16 23.14 -3.86
N GLY A 131 6.00 23.80 -3.06
CA GLY A 131 7.15 24.59 -3.52
C GLY A 131 8.28 23.78 -4.18
N ASP A 132 8.29 22.45 -4.11
CA ASP A 132 9.22 21.60 -4.88
C ASP A 132 8.82 21.52 -6.39
N PHE A 133 7.64 22.04 -6.81
CA PHE A 133 7.09 21.90 -8.16
C PHE A 133 6.50 23.20 -8.73
N ALA A 134 6.78 23.48 -10.02
CA ALA A 134 6.22 24.62 -10.75
C ALA A 134 4.75 24.44 -11.16
N SER A 135 4.18 23.23 -10.99
CA SER A 135 2.76 22.96 -11.31
C SER A 135 1.79 23.36 -10.20
N PHE A 136 2.23 23.73 -9.00
CA PHE A 136 1.37 24.31 -7.98
C PHE A 136 1.33 25.84 -8.07
N LYS A 137 0.15 26.42 -7.77
CA LYS A 137 -0.09 27.88 -7.77
C LYS A 137 0.47 28.57 -6.53
N GLU A 138 0.56 27.85 -5.42
CA GLU A 138 1.02 28.32 -4.12
C GLU A 138 2.04 27.32 -3.57
N ASP A 139 3.16 27.83 -3.07
CA ASP A 139 4.40 27.12 -2.73
C ASP A 139 4.50 26.74 -1.24
N ASP A 140 3.44 26.98 -0.47
CA ASP A 140 3.35 26.85 0.99
C ASP A 140 2.43 25.71 1.48
N PHE A 141 2.17 24.70 0.65
CA PHE A 141 1.26 23.57 0.96
C PHE A 141 1.96 22.23 1.13
N TRP A 142 1.48 21.47 2.12
CA TRP A 142 1.65 20.02 2.20
C TRP A 142 0.56 19.33 1.38
N VAL A 143 0.96 18.52 0.41
CA VAL A 143 0.06 17.87 -0.54
C VAL A 143 0.23 16.36 -0.44
N THR A 144 -0.88 15.63 -0.25
CA THR A 144 -0.87 14.16 -0.24
C THR A 144 -1.32 13.66 -1.61
N VAL A 145 -0.43 12.96 -2.29
CA VAL A 145 -0.66 12.33 -3.60
C VAL A 145 -0.56 10.82 -3.49
N VAL A 146 -1.26 10.08 -4.35
CA VAL A 146 -1.03 8.65 -4.52
C VAL A 146 0.26 8.45 -5.33
N GLY A 147 1.18 7.62 -4.83
CA GLY A 147 2.44 7.27 -5.50
C GLY A 147 2.25 6.33 -6.70
N ILE A 148 1.41 6.72 -7.65
CA ILE A 148 1.22 6.10 -8.97
C ILE A 148 1.20 7.22 -9.99
N GLY A 149 2.20 7.24 -10.89
CA GLY A 149 2.29 8.17 -12.00
C GLY A 149 1.63 7.62 -13.26
N TYR A 150 0.72 8.39 -13.83
CA TYR A 150 0.00 8.12 -15.07
C TYR A 150 0.46 9.07 -16.18
N ASP A 151 0.32 8.67 -17.45
CA ASP A 151 0.62 9.54 -18.60
C ASP A 151 -0.59 10.40 -19.02
N ASP A 152 -1.80 10.00 -18.63
CA ASP A 152 -3.06 10.67 -18.94
C ASP A 152 -3.85 11.01 -17.66
N PRO A 153 -4.53 12.18 -17.56
CA PRO A 153 -5.27 12.57 -16.36
C PRO A 153 -6.50 11.67 -16.09
N GLU A 154 -7.14 11.09 -17.11
CA GLU A 154 -8.33 10.26 -16.95
C GLU A 154 -8.00 8.96 -16.19
N GLU A 155 -6.78 8.45 -16.30
CA GLU A 155 -6.33 7.28 -15.53
C GLU A 155 -6.23 7.60 -14.02
N ALA A 156 -5.78 8.82 -13.67
CA ALA A 156 -5.74 9.29 -12.29
C ALA A 156 -7.16 9.55 -11.74
N LEU A 157 -8.10 10.05 -12.56
CA LEU A 157 -9.51 10.18 -12.17
C LEU A 157 -10.24 8.82 -12.07
N SER A 158 -9.85 7.85 -12.90
CA SER A 158 -10.29 6.46 -12.79
C SER A 158 -9.81 5.82 -11.48
N TRP A 159 -8.59 6.16 -11.01
CA TRP A 159 -8.15 5.79 -9.67
C TRP A 159 -9.04 6.42 -8.58
N CYS A 160 -9.32 7.74 -8.64
CA CYS A 160 -10.19 8.43 -7.68
C CYS A 160 -11.57 7.75 -7.56
N SER A 161 -12.25 7.60 -8.68
CA SER A 161 -13.61 7.07 -8.76
C SER A 161 -13.71 5.58 -8.41
N SER A 162 -12.69 4.77 -8.76
CA SER A 162 -12.65 3.35 -8.35
C SER A 162 -12.45 3.13 -6.85
N HIS A 163 -11.94 4.13 -6.12
CA HIS A 163 -11.87 4.14 -4.65
C HIS A 163 -13.05 4.89 -4.00
N GLY A 164 -14.05 5.32 -4.79
CA GLY A 164 -15.25 6.01 -4.31
C GLY A 164 -15.03 7.48 -3.90
N LEU A 165 -13.87 8.06 -4.21
CA LEU A 165 -13.52 9.44 -3.85
C LEU A 165 -14.07 10.42 -4.90
N GLY A 166 -15.04 11.25 -4.51
CA GLY A 166 -15.60 12.30 -5.38
C GLY A 166 -14.67 13.52 -5.58
N ALA A 167 -15.11 14.48 -6.39
CA ALA A 167 -14.31 15.65 -6.80
C ALA A 167 -13.74 16.48 -5.62
N ASP A 168 -14.46 16.58 -4.50
CA ASP A 168 -14.02 17.29 -3.29
C ASP A 168 -12.87 16.58 -2.55
N TYR A 169 -12.65 15.30 -2.81
CA TYR A 169 -11.73 14.41 -2.09
C TYR A 169 -10.61 13.82 -2.96
N CYS A 170 -10.75 13.85 -4.29
CA CYS A 170 -9.72 13.37 -5.20
C CYS A 170 -9.84 14.00 -6.59
N TYR A 171 -8.71 14.48 -7.12
CA TYR A 171 -8.58 14.99 -8.48
C TYR A 171 -7.21 14.68 -9.08
N ALA A 172 -7.08 14.80 -10.41
CA ALA A 172 -5.83 14.54 -11.12
C ALA A 172 -4.94 15.79 -11.10
N LYS A 173 -3.71 15.63 -10.62
CA LYS A 173 -2.67 16.66 -10.56
C LYS A 173 -1.47 16.22 -11.38
N GLN A 174 -0.92 17.08 -12.23
CA GLN A 174 0.39 16.82 -12.85
C GLN A 174 1.51 17.38 -11.95
N LEU A 175 2.54 16.59 -11.65
CA LEU A 175 3.69 17.02 -10.85
C LEU A 175 4.86 17.40 -11.75
N ASN A 176 5.04 18.70 -12.00
CA ASN A 176 6.11 19.19 -12.88
C ASN A 176 7.05 20.14 -12.13
N THR A 177 8.35 19.85 -12.15
CA THR A 177 9.40 20.76 -11.65
C THR A 177 9.66 21.99 -12.55
N SER A 178 8.96 22.11 -13.68
CA SER A 178 9.02 23.25 -14.61
C SER A 178 7.71 23.38 -15.41
N GLY A 179 7.60 24.34 -16.33
CA GLY A 179 6.45 24.50 -17.23
C GLY A 179 5.29 25.35 -16.69
N GLY A 180 5.18 25.53 -15.37
CA GLY A 180 4.13 26.34 -14.74
C GLY A 180 2.85 25.56 -14.46
N ILE A 181 1.79 26.29 -14.12
CA ILE A 181 0.54 25.72 -13.56
C ILE A 181 -0.52 25.35 -14.61
N ASP A 182 -0.45 25.94 -15.81
CA ASP A 182 -1.51 25.86 -16.81
C ASP A 182 -1.70 24.42 -17.32
N GLY A 183 -2.94 23.93 -17.30
CA GLY A 183 -3.26 22.56 -17.72
C GLY A 183 -2.81 21.44 -16.77
N THR A 184 -2.20 21.75 -15.62
CA THR A 184 -1.63 20.73 -14.70
C THR A 184 -2.62 20.16 -13.68
N THR A 185 -3.93 20.36 -13.87
CA THR A 185 -4.99 19.90 -12.96
C THR A 185 -6.27 19.59 -13.74
N ARG A 186 -6.87 18.41 -13.52
CA ARG A 186 -8.19 18.04 -14.05
C ARG A 186 -9.06 17.55 -12.90
N LEU A 187 -10.29 18.05 -12.84
CA LEU A 187 -11.30 17.61 -11.86
C LEU A 187 -12.10 16.43 -12.40
N GLN A 188 -12.84 15.74 -11.53
CA GLN A 188 -13.90 14.80 -11.95
C GLN A 188 -15.12 15.59 -12.46
N ASP A 189 -15.86 14.98 -13.39
CA ASP A 189 -17.05 15.55 -14.07
C ASP A 189 -18.38 15.20 -13.35
#